data_AF-A0A7V9DRZ3-F1
#
_entry.id   AF-A0A7V9DRZ3-F1
#
_cell.length_a   1.000
_cell.length_b   1.000
_cell.length_c   1.000
_cell.angle_alpha   90.00
_cell.angle_beta   90.00
_cell.angle_gamma   90.00
#
_symmetry.space_group_name_H-M   'P 1'
#
loop_
_entity.id
_entity.type
_entity.pdbx_description
1 polymer ?
#
loop_
_entity_poly.entity_id
_entity_poly.type
_entity_poly.pdbx_seq_one_letter_code
_entity_poly.pdbx_strand_id
1 'polypeptide(L)'
;MVRTLDAATLRRWCAACVDALDYHREEIDALNVYPIPDGDTGTNMLLTLRGAADLLRRELPDGTAQTAAVIARGALLGARGNSGIIVSQILRGLAERVAVEMPPQGHAFADGLAHAVALAYGAVAEPVEGTMLTVARAAAEAAKGAGSDELTAVVTAA
;
A
#
# COMPACT_ATOMS: atom_id res chain seq x y z
N MET A 1 -15.12 -0.32 11.80
CA MET A 1 -15.41 -0.70 10.40
C MET A 1 -15.34 0.56 9.55
N VAL A 2 -14.51 0.56 8.49
CA VAL A 2 -14.31 1.73 7.62
C VAL A 2 -15.51 1.84 6.67
N ARG A 3 -16.29 2.91 6.80
CA ARG A 3 -17.44 3.20 5.93
C ARG A 3 -17.09 4.14 4.77
N THR A 4 -15.99 4.87 4.90
CA THR A 4 -15.52 5.88 3.93
C THR A 4 -13.99 5.90 3.92
N LEU A 5 -13.39 6.11 2.75
CA LEU A 5 -11.96 6.35 2.62
C LEU A 5 -11.70 7.87 2.70
N ASP A 6 -11.73 8.43 3.90
CA ASP A 6 -11.44 9.84 4.14
C ASP A 6 -10.01 10.08 4.65
N ALA A 7 -9.58 11.35 4.71
CA ALA A 7 -8.25 11.73 5.18
C ALA A 7 -7.94 11.18 6.59
N ALA A 8 -8.92 11.18 7.50
CA ALA A 8 -8.74 10.65 8.85
C ALA A 8 -8.52 9.13 8.84
N THR A 9 -9.23 8.41 7.98
CA THR A 9 -9.07 6.98 7.76
C THR A 9 -7.70 6.66 7.18
N LEU A 10 -7.25 7.40 6.17
CA LEU A 10 -5.92 7.22 5.58
C LEU A 10 -4.79 7.46 6.60
N ARG A 11 -4.94 8.47 7.48
CA ARG A 11 -3.97 8.73 8.55
C ARG A 11 -3.93 7.60 9.58
N ARG A 12 -5.09 7.12 10.04
CA ARG A 12 -5.18 5.98 10.96
C ARG A 12 -4.61 4.71 10.33
N TRP A 13 -4.92 4.47 9.07
CA TRP A 13 -4.42 3.33 8.32
C TRP A 13 -2.89 3.37 8.20
N CYS A 14 -2.32 4.52 7.82
CA CYS A 14 -0.87 4.68 7.72
C CYS A 14 -0.17 4.43 9.07
N ALA A 15 -0.72 4.95 10.17
CA ALA A 15 -0.20 4.66 11.52
C ALA A 15 -0.31 3.17 11.88
N ALA A 16 -1.46 2.54 11.65
CA ALA A 16 -1.65 1.12 11.92
C ALA A 16 -0.71 0.22 11.09
N CYS A 17 -0.39 0.59 9.84
CA CYS A 17 0.60 -0.12 9.04
C CYS A 17 2.00 0.00 9.61
N VAL A 18 2.39 1.18 10.12
CA VAL A 18 3.69 1.35 10.80
C VAL A 18 3.75 0.46 12.04
N ASP A 19 2.72 0.47 12.88
CA ASP A 19 2.69 -0.33 14.11
C ASP A 19 2.71 -1.84 13.80
N ALA A 20 1.94 -2.29 12.81
CA ALA A 20 1.92 -3.69 12.40
C ALA A 20 3.27 -4.15 11.81
N LEU A 21 3.90 -3.33 10.97
CA LEU A 21 5.21 -3.66 10.41
C LEU A 21 6.31 -3.64 11.47
N ASP A 22 6.23 -2.74 12.45
CA ASP A 22 7.20 -2.72 13.56
C ASP A 22 7.07 -3.99 14.41
N TYR A 23 5.84 -4.42 14.69
CA TYR A 23 5.57 -5.64 15.43
C TYR A 23 6.01 -6.92 14.69
N HIS A 24 5.72 -7.02 13.38
CA HIS A 24 6.05 -8.21 12.58
C HIS A 24 7.42 -8.14 11.88
N ARG A 25 8.20 -7.08 12.11
CA ARG A 25 9.46 -6.82 11.38
C ARG A 25 10.38 -8.04 11.36
N GLU A 26 10.68 -8.58 12.52
CA GLU A 26 11.64 -9.69 12.68
C GLU A 26 11.11 -11.00 12.07
N GLU A 27 9.79 -11.23 12.14
CA GLU A 27 9.15 -12.38 11.52
C GLU A 27 9.24 -12.29 9.99
N ILE A 28 8.95 -11.11 9.41
CA ILE A 28 9.05 -10.87 7.98
C ILE A 28 10.51 -10.95 7.51
N ASP A 29 11.45 -10.38 8.26
CA ASP A 29 12.88 -10.47 7.99
C ASP A 29 13.35 -11.94 8.01
N ALA A 30 12.82 -12.78 8.91
CA ALA A 30 13.14 -14.20 8.97
C ALA A 30 12.52 -15.03 7.82
N LEU A 31 11.37 -14.62 7.30
CA LEU A 31 10.73 -15.23 6.11
C LEU A 31 11.44 -14.87 4.80
N ASN A 32 12.31 -13.86 4.80
CA ASN A 32 13.06 -13.41 3.63
C ASN A 32 14.14 -14.43 3.25
N VAL A 33 13.72 -15.55 2.67
CA VAL A 33 14.58 -16.65 2.22
C VAL A 33 14.70 -16.72 0.70
N TYR A 34 13.98 -15.87 -0.05
CA TYR A 34 13.94 -15.88 -1.52
C TYR A 34 13.63 -14.48 -2.08
N PRO A 35 14.27 -14.02 -3.19
CA PRO A 35 15.39 -14.64 -3.90
C PRO A 35 16.76 -14.34 -3.26
N ILE A 36 16.85 -13.29 -2.42
CA ILE A 36 18.07 -12.87 -1.74
C ILE A 36 17.79 -12.89 -0.23
N PRO A 37 18.43 -13.79 0.55
CA PRO A 37 18.21 -13.90 1.98
C PRO A 37 19.07 -12.90 2.76
N ASP A 38 18.84 -11.60 2.55
CA ASP A 38 19.54 -10.52 3.26
C ASP A 38 18.85 -10.12 4.58
N GLY A 39 17.68 -10.70 4.87
CA GLY A 39 17.00 -10.55 6.16
C GLY A 39 16.52 -9.13 6.43
N ASP A 40 16.22 -8.34 5.40
CA ASP A 40 15.89 -6.92 5.56
C ASP A 40 14.50 -6.52 5.05
N THR A 41 13.68 -7.46 4.57
CA THR A 41 12.39 -7.15 3.91
C THR A 41 11.42 -6.41 4.83
N GLY A 42 11.20 -6.90 6.06
CA GLY A 42 10.37 -6.25 7.05
C GLY A 42 10.94 -4.90 7.48
N THR A 43 12.26 -4.83 7.67
CA THR A 43 12.96 -3.58 7.98
C THR A 43 12.77 -2.53 6.86
N ASN A 44 12.91 -2.94 5.59
CA ASN A 44 12.75 -2.10 4.41
C ASN A 44 11.32 -1.58 4.26
N MET A 45 10.31 -2.44 4.47
CA MET A 45 8.91 -2.06 4.45
C MET A 45 8.58 -1.07 5.57
N LEU A 46 9.06 -1.32 6.79
CA LEU A 46 8.84 -0.44 7.94
C LEU A 46 9.44 0.96 7.72
N LEU A 47 10.69 1.04 7.25
CA LEU A 47 11.34 2.33 6.98
C LEU A 47 10.61 3.12 5.90
N THR A 48 10.09 2.41 4.88
CA THR A 48 9.27 3.00 3.82
C THR A 48 7.99 3.64 4.38
N LEU A 49 7.25 2.90 5.22
CA LEU A 49 6.01 3.41 5.83
C LEU A 49 6.27 4.50 6.88
N ARG A 50 7.38 4.43 7.61
CA ARG A 50 7.83 5.53 8.50
C ARG A 50 8.08 6.80 7.69
N GLY A 51 8.71 6.70 6.51
CA GLY A 51 8.87 7.84 5.60
C GLY A 51 7.54 8.49 5.19
N ALA A 52 6.51 7.68 4.91
CA ALA A 52 5.15 8.16 4.64
C ALA A 52 4.53 8.87 5.86
N ALA A 53 4.61 8.25 7.03
CA ALA A 53 4.05 8.80 8.27
C ALA A 53 4.76 10.10 8.69
N ASP A 54 6.08 10.17 8.53
CA ASP A 54 6.88 11.35 8.83
C ASP A 54 6.48 12.52 7.94
N LEU A 55 6.32 12.28 6.64
CA LEU A 55 5.92 13.34 5.71
C LEU A 55 4.49 13.83 5.99
N LEU A 56 3.56 12.93 6.30
CA LEU A 56 2.20 13.27 6.73
C LEU A 56 2.17 14.18 7.96
N ARG A 57 3.05 13.95 8.94
CA ARG A 57 3.17 14.78 10.15
C ARG A 57 3.77 16.16 9.87
N ARG A 58 4.67 16.25 8.89
CA ARG A 58 5.34 17.51 8.53
C ARG A 58 4.47 18.42 7.66
N GLU A 59 3.75 17.85 6.70
CA GLU A 59 3.00 18.66 5.73
C GLU A 59 1.54 18.91 6.10
N LEU A 60 0.96 18.08 6.98
CA LEU A 60 -0.43 18.25 7.44
C LEU A 60 -1.43 18.50 6.29
N PRO A 61 -1.48 17.64 5.26
CA PRO A 61 -2.32 17.89 4.08
C PRO A 61 -3.80 17.96 4.43
N ASP A 62 -4.51 18.89 3.79
CA ASP A 62 -5.96 18.99 3.89
C ASP A 62 -6.65 18.19 2.78
N GLY A 63 -7.70 17.45 3.13
CA GLY A 63 -8.42 16.58 2.19
C GLY A 63 -7.80 15.20 1.95
N THR A 64 -8.63 14.29 1.44
CA THR A 64 -8.27 12.87 1.22
C THR A 64 -7.27 12.70 0.10
N ALA A 65 -7.48 13.36 -1.05
CA ALA A 65 -6.60 13.21 -2.22
C ALA A 65 -5.18 13.69 -1.91
N GLN A 66 -5.05 14.84 -1.24
CA GLN A 66 -3.77 15.36 -0.78
C GLN A 66 -3.14 14.41 0.25
N THR A 67 -3.93 13.90 1.20
CA THR A 67 -3.43 12.91 2.19
C THR A 67 -2.89 11.65 1.50
N ALA A 68 -3.61 11.08 0.53
CA ALA A 68 -3.15 9.93 -0.24
C ALA A 68 -1.87 10.24 -1.03
N ALA A 69 -1.80 11.42 -1.67
CA ALA A 69 -0.62 11.87 -2.41
C ALA A 69 0.60 12.05 -1.50
N VAL A 70 0.42 12.60 -0.28
CA VAL A 70 1.51 12.72 0.70
C VAL A 70 1.98 11.36 1.20
N ILE A 71 1.08 10.41 1.46
CA ILE A 71 1.45 9.03 1.82
C ILE A 71 2.29 8.39 0.72
N ALA A 72 1.81 8.43 -0.53
CA ALA A 72 2.51 7.84 -1.66
C ALA A 72 3.90 8.47 -1.88
N ARG A 73 3.99 9.80 -1.81
CA ARG A 73 5.27 10.52 -1.95
C ARG A 73 6.22 10.21 -0.80
N GLY A 74 5.76 10.21 0.44
CA GLY A 74 6.60 9.92 1.60
C GLY A 74 7.10 8.47 1.60
N ALA A 75 6.27 7.52 1.17
CA ALA A 75 6.70 6.14 0.95
C ALA A 75 7.78 6.06 -0.14
N LEU A 76 7.59 6.75 -1.28
CA LEU A 76 8.58 6.76 -2.35
C LEU A 76 9.92 7.37 -1.91
N LEU A 77 9.89 8.50 -1.20
CA LEU A 77 11.11 9.15 -0.67
C LEU A 77 11.78 8.33 0.43
N GLY A 78 10.99 7.55 1.19
CA GLY A 78 11.46 6.68 2.25
C GLY A 78 11.82 5.26 1.80
N ALA A 79 11.60 4.91 0.53
CA ALA A 79 11.75 3.55 0.03
C ALA A 79 13.16 3.00 0.24
N ARG A 80 13.25 1.78 0.77
CA ARG A 80 14.51 1.05 1.00
C ARG A 80 14.45 -0.33 0.37
N GLY A 81 15.51 -0.71 -0.35
CA GLY A 81 15.58 -1.99 -1.05
C GLY A 81 14.44 -2.23 -2.04
N ASN A 82 14.33 -3.46 -2.55
CA ASN A 82 13.28 -3.82 -3.50
C ASN A 82 11.90 -3.81 -2.84
N SER A 83 11.79 -4.33 -1.61
CA SER A 83 10.54 -4.39 -0.85
C SER A 83 9.95 -3.00 -0.59
N GLY A 84 10.78 -2.00 -0.26
CA GLY A 84 10.33 -0.63 -0.11
C GLY A 84 9.90 0.02 -1.43
N ILE A 85 10.61 -0.26 -2.52
CA ILE A 85 10.20 0.20 -3.86
C ILE A 85 8.84 -0.37 -4.22
N ILE A 86 8.63 -1.68 -4.09
CA ILE A 86 7.34 -2.34 -4.36
C ILE A 86 6.20 -1.69 -3.56
N VAL A 87 6.38 -1.56 -2.24
CA VAL A 87 5.38 -0.92 -1.37
C VAL A 87 5.10 0.52 -1.81
N SER A 88 6.13 1.31 -2.14
CA SER A 88 5.95 2.68 -2.62
C SER A 88 5.13 2.75 -3.91
N GLN A 89 5.28 1.78 -4.83
CA GLN A 89 4.51 1.73 -6.07
C GLN A 89 3.06 1.34 -5.83
N ILE A 90 2.80 0.42 -4.89
CA ILE A 90 1.44 0.05 -4.50
C ILE A 90 0.70 1.28 -3.97
N LEU A 91 1.34 2.03 -3.08
CA LEU A 91 0.76 3.26 -2.50
C LEU A 91 0.57 4.36 -3.55
N ARG A 92 1.51 4.49 -4.49
CA ARG A 92 1.37 5.41 -5.62
C ARG A 92 0.15 5.05 -6.47
N GLY A 93 0.00 3.79 -6.87
CA GLY A 93 -1.12 3.37 -7.72
C GLY A 93 -2.48 3.57 -7.06
N LEU A 94 -2.60 3.25 -5.77
CA LEU A 94 -3.81 3.54 -5.01
C LEU A 94 -4.09 5.05 -4.95
N ALA A 95 -3.09 5.88 -4.64
CA ALA A 95 -3.26 7.33 -4.55
C ALA A 95 -3.66 7.95 -5.90
N GLU A 96 -3.10 7.48 -7.01
CA GLU A 96 -3.42 7.95 -8.37
C GLU A 96 -4.88 7.71 -8.74
N ARG A 97 -5.53 6.67 -8.19
CA ARG A 97 -6.94 6.35 -8.49
C ARG A 97 -7.91 6.91 -7.45
N VAL A 98 -7.56 6.86 -6.16
CA VAL A 98 -8.36 7.47 -5.09
C VAL A 98 -8.49 8.98 -5.26
N ALA A 99 -7.53 9.65 -5.90
CA ALA A 99 -7.62 11.08 -6.19
C ALA A 99 -8.64 11.45 -7.29
N VAL A 100 -9.13 10.47 -8.07
CA VAL A 100 -10.03 10.71 -9.22
C VAL A 100 -11.49 10.77 -8.79
N GLU A 101 -11.88 10.01 -7.76
CA GLU A 101 -13.25 9.97 -7.24
C GLU A 101 -13.27 10.10 -5.71
N MET A 102 -14.09 11.02 -5.20
CA MET A 102 -14.13 11.36 -3.78
C MET A 102 -15.58 11.46 -3.24
N PRO A 103 -15.98 10.61 -2.26
CA PRO A 103 -15.24 9.48 -1.70
C PRO A 103 -15.15 8.31 -2.70
N PRO A 104 -14.03 7.56 -2.73
CA PRO A 104 -13.91 6.44 -3.65
C PRO A 104 -14.90 5.33 -3.27
N GLN A 105 -15.62 4.86 -4.28
CA GLN A 105 -16.52 3.71 -4.17
C GLN A 105 -15.74 2.39 -4.33
N GLY A 106 -16.43 1.28 -4.11
CA GLY A 106 -15.85 -0.06 -4.20
C GLY A 106 -15.14 -0.32 -5.53
N HIS A 107 -15.78 -0.02 -6.67
CA HIS A 107 -15.16 -0.21 -7.99
C HIS A 107 -13.89 0.64 -8.16
N ALA A 108 -13.92 1.91 -7.74
CA ALA A 108 -12.77 2.81 -7.82
C ALA A 108 -11.59 2.31 -6.96
N PHE A 109 -11.89 1.70 -5.81
CA PHE A 109 -10.87 1.07 -4.98
C PHE A 109 -10.30 -0.20 -5.62
N ALA A 110 -11.15 -1.06 -6.20
CA ALA A 110 -10.72 -2.26 -6.92
C ALA A 110 -9.83 -1.91 -8.13
N ASP A 111 -10.21 -0.89 -8.91
CA ASP A 111 -9.39 -0.37 -10.01
C ASP A 111 -8.08 0.24 -9.50
N GLY A 112 -8.11 0.90 -8.33
CA GLY A 112 -6.93 1.37 -7.61
C GLY A 112 -5.96 0.24 -7.27
N LEU A 113 -6.45 -0.88 -6.74
CA LEU A 113 -5.64 -2.05 -6.44
C LEU A 113 -5.05 -2.69 -7.70
N ALA A 114 -5.85 -2.86 -8.76
CA ALA A 114 -5.36 -3.40 -10.03
C ALA A 114 -4.25 -2.52 -10.63
N HIS A 115 -4.41 -1.19 -10.57
CA HIS A 115 -3.40 -0.24 -11.02
C HIS A 115 -2.14 -0.28 -10.14
N ALA A 116 -2.30 -0.34 -8.83
CA ALA A 116 -1.21 -0.51 -7.87
C ALA A 116 -0.37 -1.77 -8.12
N VAL A 117 -1.02 -2.89 -8.42
CA VAL A 117 -0.36 -4.16 -8.77
C VAL A 117 0.44 -4.00 -10.06
N ALA A 118 -0.13 -3.40 -11.11
CA ALA A 118 0.57 -3.18 -12.37
C ALA A 118 1.85 -2.34 -12.19
N LEU A 119 1.78 -1.27 -11.39
CA LEU A 119 2.95 -0.46 -11.06
C LEU A 119 4.00 -1.22 -10.25
N ALA A 120 3.57 -2.04 -9.30
CA ALA A 120 4.46 -2.84 -8.45
C ALA A 120 5.24 -3.88 -9.27
N TYR A 121 4.57 -4.62 -10.15
CA TYR A 121 5.22 -5.56 -11.06
C TYR A 121 6.18 -4.84 -12.01
N GLY A 122 5.78 -3.69 -12.56
CA GLY A 122 6.61 -2.92 -13.49
C GLY A 122 7.86 -2.28 -12.87
N ALA A 123 7.93 -2.17 -11.54
CA ALA A 123 9.10 -1.62 -10.84
C ALA A 123 10.16 -2.66 -10.48
N VAL A 124 9.88 -3.95 -10.71
CA VAL A 124 10.83 -5.05 -10.48
C VAL A 124 11.28 -5.58 -11.84
N ALA A 125 12.59 -5.66 -12.07
CA ALA A 125 13.13 -6.10 -13.35
C ALA A 125 12.73 -7.55 -13.69
N GLU A 126 12.73 -8.42 -12.70
CA GLU A 126 12.34 -9.83 -12.81
C GLU A 126 11.33 -10.16 -11.70
N PRO A 127 10.03 -9.87 -11.89
CA PRO A 127 9.02 -10.13 -10.87
C PRO A 127 8.79 -11.64 -10.73
N VAL A 128 8.73 -12.12 -9.49
CA VAL A 128 8.56 -13.55 -9.18
C VAL A 128 7.31 -13.78 -8.32
N GLU A 129 6.53 -14.79 -8.69
CA GLU A 129 5.40 -15.28 -7.90
C GLU A 129 5.89 -16.07 -6.67
N GLY A 130 5.11 -16.07 -5.58
CA GLY A 130 5.55 -16.51 -4.26
C GLY A 130 6.14 -15.38 -3.41
N THR A 131 5.97 -14.13 -3.83
CA THR A 131 6.40 -12.92 -3.10
C THR A 131 5.19 -12.06 -2.72
N MET A 132 5.42 -10.89 -2.10
CA MET A 132 4.35 -9.92 -1.83
C MET A 132 3.58 -9.47 -3.09
N LEU A 133 4.20 -9.58 -4.28
CA LEU A 133 3.53 -9.31 -5.55
C LEU A 133 2.36 -10.26 -5.79
N THR A 134 2.52 -11.54 -5.46
CA THR A 134 1.45 -12.55 -5.54
C THR A 134 0.28 -12.21 -4.63
N VAL A 135 0.57 -11.78 -3.39
CA VAL A 135 -0.46 -11.37 -2.43
C VAL A 135 -1.20 -10.14 -2.93
N ALA A 136 -0.49 -9.12 -3.42
CA ALA A 136 -1.09 -7.92 -3.97
C ALA A 136 -1.98 -8.22 -5.19
N ARG A 137 -1.52 -9.10 -6.10
CA ARG A 137 -2.29 -9.55 -7.26
C ARG A 137 -3.56 -10.30 -6.82
N ALA A 138 -3.45 -11.22 -5.87
CA ALA A 138 -4.60 -11.96 -5.34
C ALA A 138 -5.65 -11.02 -4.71
N ALA A 139 -5.21 -10.05 -3.92
CA ALA A 139 -6.08 -9.03 -3.32
C ALA A 139 -6.79 -8.19 -4.39
N ALA A 140 -6.08 -7.77 -5.45
CA ALA A 140 -6.69 -7.01 -6.54
C ALA A 140 -7.72 -7.82 -7.33
N GLU A 141 -7.45 -9.10 -7.62
CA GLU A 141 -8.41 -9.98 -8.28
C GLU A 141 -9.65 -10.23 -7.42
N ALA A 142 -9.48 -10.43 -6.11
CA ALA A 142 -10.60 -10.61 -5.18
C ALA A 142 -11.44 -9.34 -5.04
N ALA A 143 -10.79 -8.16 -4.93
CA ALA A 143 -11.46 -6.87 -4.91
C ALA A 143 -12.33 -6.66 -6.17
N LYS A 144 -11.77 -6.99 -7.34
CA LYS A 144 -12.49 -6.91 -8.62
C LYS A 144 -13.63 -7.92 -8.72
N GLY A 145 -13.41 -9.14 -8.23
CA GLY A 145 -14.39 -10.22 -8.18
C GLY A 145 -15.59 -9.93 -7.28
N ALA A 146 -15.45 -9.05 -6.28
CA ALA A 146 -16.55 -8.61 -5.42
C ALA A 146 -17.67 -7.89 -6.20
N GLY A 147 -17.34 -7.23 -7.32
CA GLY A 147 -18.32 -6.63 -8.23
C GLY A 147 -19.30 -5.66 -7.57
N SER A 148 -18.83 -4.90 -6.57
CA SER A 148 -19.66 -4.05 -5.71
C SER A 148 -19.15 -2.62 -5.63
N ASP A 149 -20.07 -1.65 -5.55
CA ASP A 149 -19.75 -0.25 -5.23
C ASP A 149 -19.61 -0.01 -3.72
N GLU A 150 -19.97 -0.99 -2.89
CA GLU A 150 -19.78 -0.89 -1.45
C GLU A 150 -18.31 -1.10 -1.11
N LEU A 151 -17.65 -0.02 -0.67
CA LEU A 151 -16.24 -0.03 -0.27
C LEU A 151 -15.93 -1.14 0.74
N THR A 152 -16.81 -1.37 1.72
CA THR A 152 -16.61 -2.41 2.73
C THR A 152 -16.63 -3.82 2.13
N ALA A 153 -17.51 -4.09 1.16
CA ALA A 153 -17.56 -5.39 0.49
C ALA A 153 -16.28 -5.64 -0.31
N VAL A 154 -15.80 -4.63 -1.04
CA VAL A 154 -14.56 -4.72 -1.84
C VAL A 154 -13.32 -4.88 -0.95
N VAL A 155 -13.19 -4.07 0.10
CA VAL A 155 -12.04 -4.14 1.04
C VAL A 155 -12.03 -5.44 1.84
N THR A 156 -13.18 -6.05 2.11
CA THR A 156 -13.25 -7.35 2.81
C THR A 156 -12.90 -8.52 1.90
N ALA A 157 -13.17 -8.39 0.59
CA ALA A 157 -12.79 -9.40 -0.39
C ALA A 157 -11.28 -9.38 -0.68
N ALA A 158 -10.68 -8.19 -0.69
CA ALA A 158 -9.24 -7.95 -0.90
C ALA A 158 -8.39 -8.51 0.26
#